data_AF-A0A8H8JYF4-F1
#
_entry.id   AF-A0A8H8JYF4-F1
#
_cell.length_a   1.000
_cell.length_b   1.000
_cell.length_c   1.000
_cell.angle_alpha   90.00
_cell.angle_beta   90.00
_cell.angle_gamma   90.00
#
_symmetry.space_group_name_H-M   'P 1'
#
loop_
_entity.id
_entity.type
_entity.pdbx_description
1 polymer ?
#
loop_
_entity_poly.entity_id
_entity_poly.type
_entity_poly.pdbx_seq_one_letter_code
_entity_poly.pdbx_strand_id
1 'polypeptide(L)'
;MASELPPIVSATLRKRVFIDSSVFRLPIDQLDQIENTDNDRLSFLGRAAIDYVLASASATVPDVDDQLSSLARSYEIAKFVNTSWLERDPDPRATETKMMEAYVGALILENEDGGMKFAQTLVTAMGGHISLDPPVQPRAETNSAQTTGIEATGQLHDLAARHGITLVWTDRPDGLKHAQHWTSDLSLRDKKTNQTWPSIARGTGPSKKRARADAAAKVLLLWHELMTSAG
;
A
#
# COMPACT_ATOMS: atom_id res chain seq x y z
N MET A 1 -20.33 19.54 -8.46
CA MET A 1 -20.19 19.88 -9.89
C MET A 1 -18.97 19.12 -10.38
N ALA A 2 -19.12 18.22 -11.36
CA ALA A 2 -17.98 17.48 -11.92
C ALA A 2 -17.05 18.47 -12.62
N SER A 3 -15.76 18.52 -12.24
CA SER A 3 -14.79 19.36 -12.93
C SER A 3 -14.47 18.73 -14.28
N GLU A 4 -14.45 19.47 -15.38
CA GLU A 4 -14.14 18.92 -16.70
C GLU A 4 -12.87 18.07 -16.72
N LEU A 5 -12.88 16.99 -17.51
CA LEU A 5 -11.72 16.11 -17.67
C LEU A 5 -10.54 16.90 -18.29
N PRO A 6 -9.33 16.83 -17.71
CA PRO A 6 -8.15 17.44 -18.30
C PRO A 6 -7.85 16.83 -19.67
N PRO A 7 -7.62 17.63 -20.73
CA PRO A 7 -7.42 17.10 -22.06
C PRO A 7 -6.07 16.39 -22.19
N ILE A 8 -6.07 15.18 -22.75
CA ILE A 8 -4.85 14.48 -23.21
C ILE A 8 -4.47 15.07 -24.58
N VAL A 9 -3.38 15.82 -24.68
CA VAL A 9 -2.91 16.48 -25.92
C VAL A 9 -2.47 15.45 -26.96
N SER A 10 -1.80 14.38 -26.54
CA SER A 10 -1.32 13.32 -27.42
C SER A 10 -2.47 12.50 -28.00
N ALA A 11 -2.68 12.62 -29.32
CA ALA A 11 -3.70 11.86 -30.03
C ALA A 11 -3.48 10.34 -29.94
N THR A 12 -2.21 9.89 -29.88
CA THR A 12 -1.86 8.48 -29.73
C THR A 12 -2.26 7.96 -28.36
N LEU A 13 -1.92 8.68 -27.29
CA LEU A 13 -2.33 8.31 -25.93
C LEU A 13 -3.85 8.36 -25.78
N ARG A 14 -4.49 9.41 -26.29
CA ARG A 14 -5.95 9.56 -26.25
C ARG A 14 -6.66 8.37 -26.89
N LYS A 15 -6.19 7.90 -28.05
CA LYS A 15 -6.75 6.70 -28.69
C LYS A 15 -6.51 5.47 -27.81
N ARG A 16 -5.28 5.30 -27.33
CA ARG A 16 -4.85 4.13 -26.58
C ARG A 16 -5.61 3.94 -25.27
N VAL A 17 -5.94 5.01 -24.54
CA VAL A 17 -6.74 4.96 -23.30
C VAL A 17 -8.04 4.20 -23.48
N PHE A 18 -8.68 4.36 -24.64
CA PHE A 18 -9.99 3.79 -24.91
C PHE A 18 -9.96 2.49 -25.73
N ILE A 19 -8.78 1.92 -25.97
CA ILE A 19 -8.66 0.63 -26.66
C ILE A 19 -8.52 -0.46 -25.59
N ASP A 20 -9.54 -1.29 -25.47
CA ASP A 20 -9.47 -2.48 -24.63
C ASP A 20 -8.72 -3.62 -25.34
N SER A 21 -8.07 -4.48 -24.56
CA SER A 21 -7.33 -5.63 -25.09
C SER A 21 -8.21 -6.60 -25.88
N SER A 22 -9.52 -6.64 -25.62
CA SER A 22 -10.48 -7.41 -26.41
C SER A 22 -10.53 -7.03 -27.89
N VAL A 23 -10.13 -5.82 -28.28
CA VAL A 23 -10.09 -5.41 -29.70
C VAL A 23 -9.12 -6.28 -30.50
N PHE A 24 -8.06 -6.76 -29.86
CA PHE A 24 -7.02 -7.54 -30.49
C PHE A 24 -7.36 -9.04 -30.42
N ARG A 25 -8.16 -9.51 -31.38
CA ARG A 25 -8.33 -10.95 -31.64
C ARG A 25 -7.12 -11.49 -32.39
N LEU A 26 -6.00 -11.69 -31.71
CA LEU A 26 -4.75 -12.11 -32.35
C LEU A 26 -4.21 -13.44 -31.78
N PRO A 27 -3.52 -14.24 -32.61
CA PRO A 27 -2.79 -15.43 -32.16
C PRO A 27 -1.74 -15.07 -31.10
N ILE A 28 -1.50 -16.00 -30.17
CA ILE A 28 -0.61 -15.86 -28.99
C ILE A 28 0.79 -15.34 -29.35
N ASP A 29 1.26 -15.57 -30.58
CA ASP A 29 2.61 -15.23 -31.05
C ASP A 29 2.85 -13.73 -31.31
N GLN A 30 1.85 -12.86 -31.10
CA GLN A 30 1.94 -11.39 -31.31
C GLN A 30 1.65 -10.55 -30.05
N LEU A 31 1.67 -11.16 -28.86
CA LEU A 31 1.28 -10.54 -27.60
C LEU A 31 2.06 -9.23 -27.28
N ASP A 32 3.37 -9.19 -27.57
CA ASP A 32 4.22 -8.02 -27.29
C ASP A 32 3.82 -6.74 -28.05
N GLN A 33 3.16 -6.89 -29.21
CA GLN A 33 2.64 -5.76 -29.97
C GLN A 33 1.34 -5.24 -29.35
N ILE A 34 0.55 -6.11 -28.72
CA ILE A 34 -0.75 -5.80 -28.10
C ILE A 34 -0.56 -5.00 -26.81
N GLU A 35 0.39 -5.40 -25.96
CA GLU A 35 0.67 -4.73 -24.67
C GLU A 35 1.07 -3.25 -24.83
N ASN A 36 1.52 -2.84 -26.02
CA ASN A 36 1.89 -1.46 -26.32
C ASN A 36 0.76 -0.66 -26.98
N THR A 37 -0.35 -1.30 -27.34
CA THR A 37 -1.47 -0.72 -28.10
C THR A 37 -2.80 -0.69 -27.35
N ASP A 38 -2.97 -1.52 -26.33
CA ASP A 38 -4.12 -1.45 -25.42
C ASP A 38 -3.87 -0.48 -24.24
N ASN A 39 -4.87 -0.38 -23.38
CA ASN A 39 -4.85 0.47 -22.21
C ASN A 39 -4.37 -0.22 -20.92
N ASP A 40 -3.92 -1.48 -20.94
CA ASP A 40 -3.59 -2.24 -19.73
C ASP A 40 -2.43 -1.59 -18.96
N ARG A 41 -1.35 -1.24 -19.68
CA ARG A 41 -0.19 -0.57 -19.07
C ARG A 41 -0.53 0.85 -18.56
N LEU A 42 -1.47 1.52 -19.22
CA LEU A 42 -1.92 2.85 -18.79
C LEU A 42 -2.77 2.73 -17.51
N SER A 43 -3.68 1.76 -17.46
CA SER A 43 -4.49 1.47 -16.26
C SER A 43 -3.58 1.09 -15.09
N PHE A 44 -2.59 0.22 -15.31
CA PHE A 44 -1.61 -0.11 -14.29
C PHE A 44 -0.89 1.13 -13.73
N LEU A 45 -0.39 2.01 -14.60
CA LEU A 45 0.29 3.24 -14.18
C LEU A 45 -0.67 4.18 -13.42
N GLY A 46 -1.88 4.37 -13.92
CA GLY A 46 -2.86 5.23 -13.27
C GLY A 46 -3.32 4.71 -11.91
N ARG A 47 -3.50 3.39 -11.80
CA ARG A 47 -3.82 2.75 -10.51
C ARG A 47 -2.70 2.96 -9.50
N ALA A 48 -1.44 2.72 -9.90
CA ALA A 48 -0.29 2.97 -9.05
C ALA A 48 -0.23 4.42 -8.55
N ALA A 49 -0.58 5.39 -9.40
CA ALA A 49 -0.63 6.80 -9.02
C ALA A 49 -1.78 7.13 -8.05
N ILE A 50 -2.98 6.60 -8.28
CA ILE A 50 -4.11 6.75 -7.36
C ILE A 50 -3.78 6.13 -6.00
N ASP A 51 -3.21 4.93 -5.98
CA ASP A 51 -2.80 4.25 -4.75
C ASP A 51 -1.71 5.05 -4.01
N TYR A 52 -0.75 5.62 -4.73
CA TYR A 52 0.26 6.52 -4.16
C TYR A 52 -0.38 7.75 -3.51
N VAL A 53 -1.35 8.38 -4.16
CA VAL A 53 -2.06 9.55 -3.62
C VAL A 53 -2.87 9.17 -2.38
N LEU A 54 -3.60 8.04 -2.41
CA LEU A 54 -4.34 7.53 -1.27
C LEU A 54 -3.41 7.30 -0.06
N ALA A 55 -2.28 6.65 -0.29
CA ALA A 55 -1.27 6.41 0.74
C ALA A 55 -0.67 7.72 1.28
N SER A 56 -0.35 8.66 0.39
CA SER A 56 0.26 9.95 0.76
C SER A 56 -0.70 10.84 1.55
N ALA A 57 -1.99 10.82 1.20
CA ALA A 57 -3.03 11.57 1.91
C ALA A 57 -3.52 10.88 3.20
N SER A 58 -3.03 9.67 3.51
CA SER A 58 -3.61 8.79 4.55
C SER A 58 -5.13 8.64 4.39
N ALA A 59 -5.61 8.67 3.15
CA ALA A 59 -7.01 8.67 2.83
C ALA A 59 -7.52 7.23 2.74
N THR A 60 -8.54 6.91 3.53
CA THR A 60 -9.32 5.68 3.38
C THR A 60 -10.55 5.97 2.54
N VAL A 61 -10.56 5.44 1.33
CA VAL A 61 -11.75 5.41 0.46
C VAL A 61 -12.36 4.00 0.56
N PRO A 62 -13.62 3.87 1.00
CA PRO A 62 -14.31 2.58 0.94
C PRO A 62 -14.56 2.21 -0.52
N ASP A 63 -14.05 1.05 -0.92
CA ASP A 63 -14.18 0.49 -2.27
C ASP A 63 -13.78 1.45 -3.39
N VAL A 64 -12.46 1.56 -3.60
CA VAL A 64 -11.86 2.43 -4.63
C VAL A 64 -12.42 2.12 -6.01
N ASP A 65 -12.69 0.86 -6.32
CA ASP A 65 -13.10 0.44 -7.65
C ASP A 65 -14.54 0.91 -7.95
N ASP A 66 -15.45 0.78 -6.97
CA ASP A 66 -16.82 1.29 -7.10
C ASP A 66 -16.85 2.83 -7.22
N GLN A 67 -15.99 3.54 -6.49
CA GLN A 67 -15.91 5.00 -6.57
C GLN A 67 -15.33 5.48 -7.91
N LEU A 68 -14.29 4.81 -8.42
CA LEU A 68 -13.72 5.11 -9.74
C LEU A 68 -14.72 4.84 -10.86
N SER A 69 -15.46 3.73 -10.80
CA SER A 69 -16.56 3.44 -11.74
C SER A 69 -17.64 4.53 -11.71
N SER A 70 -18.04 4.98 -10.52
CA SER A 70 -19.01 6.07 -10.35
C SER A 70 -18.53 7.39 -10.98
N LEU A 71 -17.26 7.75 -10.75
CA LEU A 71 -16.65 8.94 -11.35
C LEU A 71 -16.54 8.81 -12.87
N ALA A 72 -16.13 7.64 -13.39
CA ALA A 72 -16.06 7.38 -14.82
C ALA A 72 -17.42 7.56 -15.52
N ARG A 73 -18.52 7.13 -14.87
CA ARG A 73 -19.88 7.39 -15.36
C ARG A 73 -20.22 8.87 -15.36
N SER A 74 -19.84 9.60 -14.30
CA SER A 74 -20.09 11.04 -14.21
C SER A 74 -19.38 11.84 -15.31
N TYR A 75 -18.25 11.32 -15.79
CA TYR A 75 -17.49 11.89 -16.91
C TYR A 75 -17.87 11.31 -18.28
N GLU A 76 -18.79 10.34 -18.31
CA GLU A 76 -19.23 9.64 -19.51
C GLU A 76 -18.07 9.00 -20.32
N ILE A 77 -16.97 8.64 -19.66
CA ILE A 77 -15.75 8.12 -20.29
C ILE A 77 -15.99 6.81 -21.06
N ALA A 78 -16.91 5.97 -20.56
CA ALA A 78 -17.25 4.70 -21.18
C ALA A 78 -17.86 4.84 -22.58
N LYS A 79 -18.40 6.02 -22.96
CA LYS A 79 -18.94 6.25 -24.32
C LYS A 79 -17.87 6.17 -25.42
N PHE A 80 -16.61 6.32 -25.05
CA PHE A 80 -15.49 6.35 -25.99
C PHE A 80 -14.77 5.01 -26.12
N VAL A 81 -15.14 4.01 -25.32
CA VAL A 81 -14.47 2.71 -25.30
C VAL A 81 -14.64 1.98 -26.65
N ASN A 82 -13.53 1.47 -27.16
CA ASN A 82 -13.48 0.60 -28.33
C ASN A 82 -13.21 -0.83 -27.84
N THR A 83 -14.17 -1.72 -28.07
CA THR A 83 -14.12 -3.14 -27.62
C THR A 83 -14.65 -4.05 -28.74
N SER A 84 -14.30 -5.34 -28.73
CA SER A 84 -14.80 -6.32 -29.72
C SER A 84 -15.78 -7.35 -29.17
N TRP A 85 -16.36 -7.10 -27.98
CA TRP A 85 -17.29 -8.02 -27.33
C TRP A 85 -18.52 -8.25 -28.20
N LEU A 86 -18.72 -9.50 -28.61
CA LEU A 86 -19.86 -9.90 -29.44
C LEU A 86 -20.95 -10.62 -28.62
N GLU A 87 -20.65 -11.21 -27.45
CA GLU A 87 -21.61 -12.11 -26.76
C GLU A 87 -21.54 -12.18 -25.23
N ARG A 88 -20.64 -11.44 -24.57
CA ARG A 88 -20.59 -11.36 -23.10
C ARG A 88 -20.39 -9.91 -22.71
N ASP A 89 -21.41 -9.33 -22.08
CA ASP A 89 -21.30 -8.00 -21.49
C ASP A 89 -20.18 -8.06 -20.44
N PRO A 90 -19.05 -7.34 -20.63
CA PRO A 90 -18.10 -7.19 -19.55
C PRO A 90 -18.79 -6.50 -18.38
N ASP A 91 -18.34 -6.76 -17.15
CA ASP A 91 -18.82 -5.98 -16.01
C ASP A 91 -18.56 -4.50 -16.32
N PRO A 92 -19.62 -3.67 -16.48
CA PRO A 92 -19.46 -2.28 -16.86
C PRO A 92 -18.63 -1.53 -15.82
N ARG A 93 -18.69 -1.96 -14.54
CA ARG A 93 -17.88 -1.38 -13.46
C ARG A 93 -16.39 -1.57 -13.71
N ALA A 94 -15.97 -2.81 -13.98
CA ALA A 94 -14.56 -3.12 -14.23
C ALA A 94 -14.02 -2.36 -15.44
N THR A 95 -14.84 -2.23 -16.50
CA THR A 95 -14.48 -1.47 -17.70
C THR A 95 -14.32 0.02 -17.38
N GLU A 96 -15.31 0.61 -16.69
CA GLU A 96 -15.31 2.02 -16.29
C GLU A 96 -14.12 2.39 -15.40
N THR A 97 -13.84 1.56 -14.39
CA THR A 97 -12.70 1.73 -13.48
C THR A 97 -11.39 1.68 -14.25
N LYS A 98 -11.20 0.65 -15.09
CA LYS A 98 -10.01 0.50 -15.93
C LYS A 98 -9.81 1.69 -16.88
N MET A 99 -10.88 2.22 -17.48
CA MET A 99 -10.78 3.41 -18.34
C MET A 99 -10.35 4.65 -17.54
N MET A 100 -10.88 4.83 -16.34
CA MET A 100 -10.50 5.95 -15.48
C MET A 100 -9.02 5.88 -15.08
N GLU A 101 -8.56 4.70 -14.68
CA GLU A 101 -7.15 4.46 -14.39
C GLU A 101 -6.28 4.71 -15.63
N ALA A 102 -6.67 4.18 -16.79
CA ALA A 102 -5.93 4.41 -18.03
C ALA A 102 -5.85 5.88 -18.42
N TYR A 103 -6.92 6.64 -18.17
CA TYR A 103 -6.95 8.08 -18.39
C TYR A 103 -5.95 8.80 -17.50
N VAL A 104 -5.90 8.46 -16.20
CA VAL A 104 -4.90 8.99 -15.26
C VAL A 104 -3.48 8.63 -15.72
N GLY A 105 -3.24 7.38 -16.09
CA GLY A 105 -1.94 6.94 -16.58
C GLY A 105 -1.48 7.69 -17.85
N ALA A 106 -2.41 7.97 -18.76
CA ALA A 106 -2.11 8.77 -19.95
C ALA A 106 -1.76 10.23 -19.63
N LEU A 107 -2.47 10.85 -18.67
CA LEU A 107 -2.14 12.19 -18.21
C LEU A 107 -0.75 12.24 -17.57
N ILE A 108 -0.39 11.23 -16.78
CA ILE A 108 0.95 11.13 -16.14
C ILE A 108 2.06 10.99 -17.17
N LEU A 109 1.87 10.16 -18.20
CA LEU A 109 2.86 10.01 -19.28
C LEU A 109 3.05 11.30 -20.09
N GLU A 110 2.01 12.12 -20.24
CA GLU A 110 2.09 13.38 -20.95
C GLU A 110 2.70 14.50 -20.10
N ASN A 111 2.28 14.58 -18.84
CA ASN A 111 2.77 15.53 -17.86
C ASN A 111 2.54 14.97 -16.46
N GLU A 112 3.62 14.52 -15.81
CA GLU A 112 3.58 13.91 -14.49
C GLU A 112 2.88 14.81 -13.45
N ASP A 113 3.27 16.09 -13.35
CA ASP A 113 2.68 17.03 -12.39
C ASP A 113 1.17 17.23 -12.63
N GLY A 114 0.76 17.32 -13.89
CA GLY A 114 -0.65 17.47 -14.27
C GLY A 114 -1.47 16.23 -13.96
N GLY A 115 -0.94 15.05 -14.31
CA GLY A 115 -1.58 13.76 -14.03
C GLY A 115 -1.69 13.48 -12.54
N MET A 116 -0.65 13.76 -11.75
CA MET A 116 -0.68 13.60 -10.30
C MET A 116 -1.67 14.54 -9.62
N LYS A 117 -1.79 15.80 -10.06
CA LYS A 117 -2.83 16.74 -9.58
C LYS A 117 -4.24 16.26 -9.90
N PHE A 118 -4.44 15.66 -11.07
CA PHE A 118 -5.73 15.08 -11.41
C PHE A 118 -6.05 13.85 -10.55
N ALA A 119 -5.07 12.97 -10.29
CA ALA A 119 -5.25 11.84 -9.37
C ALA A 119 -5.62 12.30 -7.95
N GLN A 120 -5.02 13.39 -7.45
CA GLN A 120 -5.42 14.03 -6.19
C GLN A 120 -6.86 14.53 -6.23
N THR A 121 -7.27 15.20 -7.31
CA THR A 121 -8.66 15.64 -7.49
C THR A 121 -9.63 14.46 -7.46
N LEU A 122 -9.31 13.34 -8.10
CA LEU A 122 -10.12 12.12 -8.06
C LEU A 122 -10.24 11.56 -6.65
N VAL A 123 -9.12 11.39 -5.94
CA VAL A 123 -9.13 10.89 -4.55
C VAL A 123 -9.96 11.79 -3.63
N THR A 124 -9.88 13.11 -3.83
CA THR A 124 -10.75 14.06 -3.11
C THR A 124 -12.22 13.83 -3.42
N ALA A 125 -12.55 13.66 -4.71
CA ALA A 125 -13.92 13.46 -5.17
C ALA A 125 -14.52 12.13 -4.68
N MET A 126 -13.70 11.09 -4.47
CA MET A 126 -14.11 9.81 -3.87
C MET A 126 -14.36 9.89 -2.35
N GLY A 127 -14.25 11.08 -1.74
CA GLY A 127 -14.42 11.28 -0.30
C GLY A 127 -13.12 11.14 0.50
N GLY A 128 -11.96 11.07 -0.17
CA GLY A 128 -10.67 11.19 0.49
C GLY A 128 -10.49 12.62 1.01
N HIS A 129 -10.48 12.82 2.32
CA HIS A 129 -10.07 14.09 2.87
C HIS A 129 -8.56 14.28 2.64
N ILE A 130 -8.20 15.07 1.64
CA ILE A 130 -6.81 15.49 1.43
C ILE A 130 -6.50 16.58 2.45
N SER A 131 -5.86 16.19 3.56
CA SER A 131 -5.02 17.16 4.27
C SER A 131 -3.80 17.41 3.38
N LEU A 132 -3.72 18.61 2.81
CA LEU A 132 -2.46 19.20 2.37
C LEU A 132 -1.61 19.48 3.62
N ASP A 133 -1.27 18.44 4.38
CA ASP A 133 -0.03 18.52 5.10
C ASP A 133 1.07 18.60 4.04
N PRO A 134 2.11 19.43 4.23
CA PRO A 134 3.29 19.44 3.36
C PRO A 134 3.74 17.99 3.15
N PRO A 135 4.37 17.65 2.01
CA PRO A 135 4.78 16.27 1.70
C PRO A 135 5.28 15.70 2.98
N VAL A 136 4.61 14.66 3.49
CA VAL A 136 4.93 14.07 4.79
C VAL A 136 6.43 13.84 4.71
N GLN A 137 7.21 14.76 5.31
CA GLN A 137 8.50 14.43 5.86
C GLN A 137 8.15 13.16 6.59
N PRO A 138 8.72 12.00 6.19
CA PRO A 138 8.32 10.68 6.67
C PRO A 138 7.96 10.89 8.11
N ARG A 139 6.63 10.80 8.39
CA ARG A 139 6.01 11.42 9.55
C ARG A 139 7.01 11.13 10.64
N ALA A 140 7.54 12.16 11.29
CA ALA A 140 7.93 11.94 12.65
C ALA A 140 6.62 11.55 13.38
N GLU A 141 6.07 10.34 13.12
CA GLU A 141 6.00 9.32 14.16
C GLU A 141 7.18 9.66 15.03
N THR A 142 6.87 10.36 16.12
CA THR A 142 7.78 10.64 17.23
C THR A 142 8.97 9.73 17.07
N ASN A 143 10.05 10.32 16.50
CA ASN A 143 11.21 9.63 15.97
C ASN A 143 12.00 9.09 17.16
N SER A 144 11.36 8.13 17.77
CA SER A 144 11.80 7.24 18.81
C SER A 144 11.41 5.88 18.25
N ALA A 145 12.27 5.39 17.36
CA ALA A 145 12.53 3.95 17.10
C ALA A 145 11.77 3.18 15.99
N GLN A 146 11.47 3.76 14.81
CA GLN A 146 10.88 2.96 13.70
C GLN A 146 11.84 2.45 12.60
N THR A 147 13.13 2.76 12.64
CA THR A 147 14.15 2.08 11.80
C THR A 147 14.90 0.96 12.51
N THR A 148 14.64 0.71 13.81
CA THR A 148 15.39 -0.27 14.63
C THR A 148 14.66 -1.58 14.90
N GLY A 149 13.36 -1.71 14.56
CA GLY A 149 12.52 -2.81 15.03
C GLY A 149 12.91 -4.21 14.52
N ILE A 150 13.25 -4.38 13.24
CA ILE A 150 13.58 -5.71 12.69
C ILE A 150 14.96 -6.18 13.19
N GLU A 151 15.91 -5.26 13.33
CA GLU A 151 17.24 -5.54 13.90
C GLU A 151 17.20 -5.79 15.41
N ALA A 152 16.27 -5.17 16.15
CA ALA A 152 16.15 -5.33 17.60
C ALA A 152 15.97 -6.79 18.03
N THR A 153 15.20 -7.59 17.29
CA THR A 153 15.06 -9.02 17.60
C THR A 153 16.37 -9.79 17.45
N GLY A 154 17.18 -9.47 16.44
CA GLY A 154 18.48 -10.08 16.20
C GLY A 154 19.51 -9.66 17.27
N GLN A 155 19.59 -8.36 17.54
CA GLN A 155 20.46 -7.80 18.57
C GLN A 155 20.16 -8.36 19.96
N LEU A 156 18.88 -8.50 20.31
CA LEU A 156 18.49 -9.09 21.58
C LEU A 156 18.81 -10.58 21.65
N HIS A 157 18.69 -11.30 20.53
CA HIS A 157 19.08 -12.71 20.47
C HIS A 157 20.59 -12.89 20.66
N ASP A 158 21.40 -12.03 20.03
CA ASP A 158 22.86 -12.03 20.20
C ASP A 158 23.26 -11.69 21.63
N LEU A 159 22.60 -10.70 22.24
CA LEU A 159 22.81 -10.36 23.65
C LEU A 159 22.44 -11.53 24.58
N ALA A 160 21.28 -12.15 24.39
CA ALA A 160 20.85 -13.30 25.16
C ALA A 160 21.83 -14.47 25.02
N ALA A 161 22.34 -14.71 23.80
CA ALA A 161 23.32 -15.75 23.55
C ALA A 161 24.63 -15.52 24.33
N ARG A 162 25.13 -14.27 24.40
CA ARG A 162 26.33 -13.91 25.19
C ARG A 162 26.15 -14.18 26.68
N HIS A 163 24.94 -14.04 27.20
CA HIS A 163 24.61 -14.27 28.62
C HIS A 163 24.09 -15.68 28.95
N GLY A 164 24.09 -16.60 27.97
CA GLY A 164 23.60 -17.96 28.20
C GLY A 164 22.08 -18.06 28.38
N ILE A 165 21.34 -17.08 27.88
CA ILE A 165 19.88 -16.97 27.99
C ILE A 165 19.23 -17.38 26.66
N THR A 166 18.03 -17.96 26.73
CA THR A 166 17.15 -18.24 25.60
C THR A 166 15.92 -17.33 25.67
N LEU A 167 15.56 -16.71 24.55
CA LEU A 167 14.36 -15.90 24.43
C LEU A 167 13.15 -16.80 24.14
N VAL A 168 12.08 -16.69 24.93
CA VAL A 168 10.84 -17.44 24.77
C VAL A 168 9.71 -16.46 24.43
N TRP A 169 9.03 -16.70 23.33
CA TRP A 169 7.98 -15.82 22.79
C TRP A 169 6.61 -16.47 22.90
N THR A 170 5.64 -15.75 23.47
CA THR A 170 4.23 -16.17 23.49
C THR A 170 3.41 -15.18 22.68
N ASP A 171 2.96 -15.59 21.49
CA ASP A 171 2.17 -14.74 20.61
C ASP A 171 0.67 -15.02 20.76
N ARG A 172 -0.13 -13.96 20.89
CA ARG A 172 -1.59 -14.01 20.97
C ARG A 172 -2.19 -13.09 19.92
N PRO A 173 -3.05 -13.61 19.02
CA PRO A 173 -3.84 -12.75 18.17
C PRO A 173 -4.94 -12.07 18.99
N ASP A 174 -5.21 -10.81 18.67
CA ASP A 174 -6.31 -10.01 19.18
C ASP A 174 -7.08 -9.40 18.00
N GLY A 175 -8.39 -9.29 18.13
CA GLY A 175 -9.28 -8.76 17.10
C GLY A 175 -9.74 -9.74 15.99
N LEU A 176 -10.61 -9.23 15.12
CA LEU A 176 -11.21 -9.95 13.99
C LEU A 176 -10.17 -10.12 12.85
N LYS A 177 -10.31 -11.16 12.01
CA LYS A 177 -9.32 -11.56 10.99
C LYS A 177 -8.77 -10.41 10.11
N HIS A 178 -9.59 -9.41 9.79
CA HIS A 178 -9.22 -8.27 8.93
C HIS A 178 -8.61 -7.07 9.69
N ALA A 179 -8.65 -7.07 11.02
CA ALA A 179 -8.05 -6.06 11.91
C ALA A 179 -7.21 -6.74 13.00
N GLN A 180 -6.62 -7.89 12.66
CA GLN A 180 -5.93 -8.74 13.63
C GLN A 180 -4.63 -8.07 14.09
N HIS A 181 -4.59 -7.75 15.37
CA HIS A 181 -3.39 -7.28 16.05
C HIS A 181 -2.72 -8.47 16.73
N TRP A 182 -1.41 -8.42 16.86
CA TRP A 182 -0.62 -9.43 17.55
C TRP A 182 -0.04 -8.82 18.79
N THR A 183 -0.21 -9.52 19.91
CA THR A 183 0.52 -9.25 21.15
C THR A 183 1.56 -10.35 21.31
N SER A 184 2.81 -9.99 21.59
CA SER A 184 3.89 -10.93 21.87
C SER A 184 4.49 -10.63 23.23
N ASP A 185 4.40 -11.59 24.14
CA ASP A 185 5.05 -11.55 25.45
C ASP A 185 6.43 -12.23 25.35
N LEU A 186 7.47 -11.54 25.82
CA LEU A 186 8.84 -12.02 25.86
C LEU A 186 9.22 -12.47 27.27
N SER A 187 9.60 -13.74 27.40
CA SER A 187 10.17 -14.33 28.61
C SER A 187 11.62 -14.75 28.38
N LEU A 188 12.40 -14.78 29.45
CA LEU A 188 13.77 -15.29 29.44
C LEU A 188 13.80 -16.72 29.98
N ARG A 189 14.69 -17.55 29.45
CA ARG A 189 14.95 -18.90 29.96
C ARG A 189 16.45 -19.15 30.08
N ASP A 190 16.92 -19.56 31.24
CA ASP A 190 18.31 -19.94 31.44
C ASP A 190 18.62 -21.25 30.70
N LYS A 191 19.72 -21.30 29.94
CA LYS A 191 20.18 -22.53 29.27
C LYS A 191 20.69 -23.58 30.24
N LYS A 192 21.19 -23.20 31.42
CA LYS A 192 21.79 -24.14 32.39
C LYS A 192 20.76 -24.78 33.30
N THR A 193 19.86 -23.96 33.86
CA THR A 193 18.87 -24.42 34.84
C THR A 193 17.51 -24.74 34.23
N ASN A 194 17.29 -24.42 32.94
CA ASN A 194 15.98 -24.45 32.27
C ASN A 194 14.88 -23.63 32.98
N GLN A 195 15.26 -22.80 33.95
CA GLN A 195 14.34 -21.91 34.64
C GLN A 195 13.85 -20.84 33.67
N THR A 196 12.53 -20.66 33.59
CA THR A 196 11.89 -19.61 32.78
C THR A 196 11.37 -18.52 33.70
N TRP A 197 11.74 -17.28 33.42
CA TRP A 197 11.27 -16.12 34.16
C TRP A 197 9.95 -15.58 33.61
N PRO A 198 9.18 -14.82 34.42
CA PRO A 198 7.99 -14.11 33.95
C PRO A 198 8.28 -13.20 32.75
N SER A 199 7.22 -12.81 32.03
CA SER A 199 7.35 -11.90 30.88
C SER A 199 8.05 -10.60 31.30
N ILE A 200 9.14 -10.28 30.62
CA ILE A 200 9.96 -9.08 30.86
C ILE A 200 9.54 -7.91 29.97
N ALA A 201 8.88 -8.20 28.85
CA ALA A 201 8.39 -7.18 27.94
C ALA A 201 7.21 -7.70 27.12
N ARG A 202 6.30 -6.78 26.81
CA ARG A 202 5.17 -7.01 25.90
C ARG A 202 5.28 -6.08 24.72
N GLY A 203 5.12 -6.65 23.52
CA GLY A 203 5.10 -5.90 22.29
C GLY A 203 3.84 -6.15 21.49
N THR A 204 3.44 -5.16 20.69
CA THR A 204 2.24 -5.22 19.86
C THR A 204 2.54 -4.85 18.41
N GLY A 205 1.76 -5.37 17.48
CA GLY A 205 1.90 -4.99 16.08
C GLY A 205 0.95 -5.72 15.13
N PRO A 206 0.90 -5.33 13.85
CA PRO A 206 0.01 -5.94 12.86
C PRO A 206 0.45 -7.34 12.41
N SER A 207 1.60 -7.83 12.90
CA SER A 207 2.09 -9.19 12.66
C SER A 207 2.88 -9.70 13.86
N LYS A 208 2.98 -11.03 14.02
CA LYS A 208 3.87 -11.65 15.03
C LYS A 208 5.29 -11.08 15.00
N LYS A 209 5.84 -10.89 13.79
CA LYS A 209 7.20 -10.36 13.60
C LYS A 209 7.32 -8.94 14.16
N ARG A 210 6.35 -8.07 13.88
CA ARG A 210 6.36 -6.69 14.40
C ARG A 210 6.09 -6.62 15.91
N ALA A 211 5.20 -7.46 16.43
CA ALA A 211 4.95 -7.53 17.88
C ALA A 211 6.20 -7.97 18.66
N ARG A 212 6.96 -8.95 18.14
CA ARG A 212 8.25 -9.37 18.73
C ARG A 212 9.33 -8.30 18.64
N ALA A 213 9.39 -7.60 17.51
CA ALA A 213 10.30 -6.46 17.32
C ALA A 213 10.07 -5.34 18.34
N ASP A 214 8.81 -4.96 18.54
CA ASP A 214 8.41 -3.95 19.53
C ASP A 214 8.80 -4.39 20.96
N ALA A 215 8.53 -5.64 21.33
CA ALA A 215 8.95 -6.19 22.62
C ALA A 215 10.48 -6.19 22.79
N ALA A 216 11.23 -6.58 21.75
CA ALA A 216 12.68 -6.63 21.79
C ALA A 216 13.31 -5.23 21.94
N ALA A 217 12.79 -4.24 21.22
CA ALA A 217 13.25 -2.87 21.29
C ALA A 217 13.10 -2.29 22.71
N LYS A 218 11.98 -2.56 23.39
CA LYS A 218 11.75 -2.14 24.78
C LYS A 218 12.79 -2.73 25.73
N VAL A 219 13.15 -4.01 25.56
CA VAL A 219 14.18 -4.66 26.40
C VAL A 219 15.57 -4.09 26.13
N LEU A 220 15.93 -3.85 24.87
CA LEU A 220 17.24 -3.28 24.52
C LEU A 220 17.41 -1.87 25.07
N LEU A 221 16.37 -1.04 25.03
CA LEU A 221 16.38 0.29 25.64
C LEU A 221 16.64 0.22 27.15
N LEU A 222 15.87 -0.61 27.87
CA LEU A 222 16.06 -0.82 29.32
C LEU A 222 17.46 -1.37 29.65
N TRP A 223 17.98 -2.28 28.83
CA TRP A 223 19.32 -2.82 29.00
C TRP A 223 20.40 -1.74 28.84
N HIS A 224 20.28 -0.87 27.83
CA HIS A 224 21.20 0.24 27.64
C HIS A 224 21.16 1.22 28.82
N GLU A 225 19.97 1.59 29.30
CA GLU A 225 19.80 2.47 30.46
C GLU A 225 20.44 1.90 31.74
N LEU A 226 20.27 0.60 31.99
CA LEU A 226 20.88 -0.08 33.14
C LEU A 226 22.42 -0.14 33.04
N MET A 227 22.97 -0.33 31.84
CA MET A 227 24.41 -0.35 31.64
C MET A 227 25.03 1.05 31.75
N THR A 228 24.32 2.11 31.37
CA THR A 228 24.79 3.49 31.49
C THR A 228 24.66 4.07 32.89
N SER A 229 23.74 3.55 33.72
CA SER A 229 23.56 4.00 35.11
C SER A 229 24.46 3.28 36.12
N ALA A 230 25.14 2.21 35.69
CA ALA A 230 26.06 1.43 36.52
C ALA A 230 27.55 1.79 36.32
N GLY A 231 27.87 2.79 35.49
CA GLY A 231 29.21 3.34 35.27
C GLY A 231 29.33 4.76 35.78
#